data_AF-A0A846V5C9-F1
#
_entry.id   AF-A0A846V5C9-F1
#
_cell.length_a   1.000
_cell.length_b   1.000
_cell.length_c   1.000
_cell.angle_alpha   90.00
_cell.angle_beta   90.00
_cell.angle_gamma   90.00
#
_symmetry.space_group_name_H-M   'P 1'
#
loop_
_entity.id
_entity.type
_entity.pdbx_description
1 polymer ?
#
loop_
_entity_poly.entity_id
_entity_poly.type
_entity_poly.pdbx_seq_one_letter_code
_entity_poly.pdbx_strand_id
1 'polypeptide(L)'
;MKRIMGAAVLAAALLAGCHTTGQKITTLDPGNSRDQVVATLGRPDALSTMGDFEVYTYLARHRSRMSVTHTDYTVVMKEGHVVQFGPGLARREGLHNVVIVPPES
;
A
#
# COMPACT_ATOMS: atom_id res chain seq x y z
N MET A 1 0.27 -43.25 20.86
CA MET A 1 -0.29 -41.88 20.90
C MET A 1 0.65 -40.87 20.21
N LYS A 2 0.98 -41.07 18.92
CA LYS A 2 1.92 -40.21 18.16
C LYS A 2 1.23 -39.38 17.06
N ARG A 3 -0.08 -39.56 16.87
CA ARG A 3 -0.88 -38.97 15.78
C ARG A 3 -1.47 -37.60 16.10
N ILE A 4 -1.45 -37.20 17.36
CA ILE A 4 -2.10 -35.96 17.83
C ILE A 4 -1.16 -34.76 17.76
N MET A 5 0.17 -34.98 17.75
CA MET A 5 1.16 -33.90 17.67
C MET A 5 1.29 -33.28 16.28
N GLY A 6 0.84 -33.96 15.21
CA GLY A 6 0.89 -33.41 13.84
C GLY A 6 -0.25 -32.43 13.52
N ALA A 7 -1.39 -32.53 14.21
CA ALA A 7 -2.56 -31.72 13.94
C ALA A 7 -2.44 -30.29 14.51
N ALA A 8 -1.67 -30.10 15.59
CA ALA A 8 -1.48 -28.79 16.21
C ALA A 8 -0.62 -27.84 15.37
N VAL A 9 0.35 -28.37 14.60
CA VAL A 9 1.25 -27.56 13.77
C VAL A 9 0.53 -27.04 12.50
N LEU A 10 -0.42 -27.80 11.97
CA LEU A 10 -1.16 -27.41 10.76
C LEU A 10 -2.19 -26.29 11.02
N ALA A 11 -2.73 -26.20 12.24
CA ALA A 11 -3.69 -25.17 12.62
C ALA A 11 -3.06 -23.78 12.82
N ALA A 12 -1.78 -23.71 13.19
CA ALA A 12 -1.08 -22.43 13.41
C ALA A 12 -0.71 -21.70 12.12
N ALA A 13 -0.61 -22.40 10.98
CA ALA A 13 -0.25 -21.81 9.68
C ALA A 13 -1.41 -21.04 9.01
N LEU A 14 -2.65 -21.21 9.47
CA LEU A 14 -3.84 -20.55 8.91
C LEU A 14 -4.06 -19.12 9.44
N LEU A 15 -3.29 -18.69 10.44
CA LEU A 15 -3.37 -17.36 11.05
C LEU A 15 -2.43 -16.32 10.42
N ALA A 16 -1.67 -16.69 9.38
CA ALA A 16 -0.99 -15.72 8.53
C ALA A 16 -2.03 -14.99 7.67
N GLY A 17 -2.76 -14.06 8.28
CA GLY A 17 -3.72 -13.20 7.59
C GLY A 17 -3.02 -12.52 6.42
N CYS A 18 -3.53 -12.75 5.21
CA CYS A 18 -3.06 -12.04 4.03
C CYS A 18 -3.52 -10.58 4.14
N HIS A 19 -2.72 -9.73 4.81
CA HIS A 19 -3.02 -8.32 4.93
C HIS A 19 -2.92 -7.67 3.54
N THR A 20 -4.03 -7.12 3.06
CA THR A 20 -4.06 -6.40 1.79
C THR A 20 -3.40 -5.04 1.92
N THR A 21 -2.91 -4.48 0.81
CA THR A 21 -2.35 -3.12 0.79
C THR A 21 -3.34 -2.09 1.35
N GLY A 22 -4.63 -2.24 1.06
CA GLY A 22 -5.67 -1.35 1.57
C GLY A 22 -5.82 -1.37 3.10
N GLN A 23 -5.54 -2.48 3.77
CA GLN A 23 -5.50 -2.52 5.24
C GLN A 23 -4.18 -2.00 5.83
N LYS A 24 -3.07 -2.18 5.11
CA LYS A 24 -1.76 -1.73 5.58
C LYS A 24 -1.58 -0.22 5.44
N ILE A 25 -2.17 0.38 4.41
CA ILE A 25 -2.02 1.82 4.17
C ILE A 25 -2.70 2.68 5.23
N THR A 26 -3.71 2.15 5.93
CA THR A 26 -4.36 2.86 7.05
C THR A 26 -3.47 2.96 8.30
N THR A 27 -2.31 2.28 8.31
CA THR A 27 -1.33 2.40 9.40
C THR A 27 -0.18 3.34 9.06
N LEU A 28 -0.23 4.00 7.90
CA LEU A 28 0.70 5.09 7.59
C LEU A 28 0.18 6.40 8.19
N ASP A 29 1.12 7.27 8.54
CA ASP A 29 0.84 8.62 9.00
C ASP A 29 1.69 9.63 8.21
N PRO A 30 1.23 10.88 8.07
CA PRO A 30 2.09 11.96 7.59
C PRO A 30 3.35 12.06 8.47
N GLY A 31 4.51 12.22 7.83
CA GLY A 31 5.82 12.22 8.49
C GLY A 31 6.51 10.86 8.53
N ASN A 32 5.86 9.75 8.17
CA ASN A 32 6.54 8.47 8.04
C ASN A 32 7.69 8.55 7.02
N SER A 33 8.82 7.92 7.31
CA SER A 33 9.96 7.88 6.40
C SER A 33 9.75 6.90 5.25
N ARG A 34 10.51 7.07 4.17
CA ARG A 34 10.55 6.12 3.05
C ARG A 34 10.72 4.66 3.52
N ASP A 35 11.65 4.42 4.45
CA ASP A 35 11.94 3.07 4.93
C ASP A 35 10.75 2.48 5.71
N GLN A 36 10.04 3.30 6.48
CA GLN A 36 8.82 2.89 7.17
C GLN A 36 7.69 2.55 6.18
N VAL A 37 7.55 3.33 5.10
CA VAL A 37 6.58 3.02 4.04
C VAL A 37 6.89 1.67 3.40
N VAL A 38 8.15 1.42 3.04
CA VAL A 38 8.56 0.15 2.43
C VAL A 38 8.45 -1.02 3.42
N ALA A 39 8.76 -0.82 4.70
CA ALA A 39 8.58 -1.84 5.73
C ALA A 39 7.10 -2.20 5.93
N THR A 40 6.20 -1.21 5.80
CA THR A 40 4.76 -1.39 6.02
C THR A 40 4.06 -1.97 4.80
N LEU A 41 4.23 -1.35 3.63
CA LEU A 41 3.52 -1.69 2.39
C LEU A 41 4.29 -2.67 1.49
N GLY A 42 5.59 -2.83 1.72
CA GLY A 42 6.49 -3.52 0.81
C GLY A 42 6.99 -2.61 -0.32
N ARG A 43 7.64 -3.24 -1.31
CA ARG A 43 8.18 -2.56 -2.48
C ARG A 43 7.03 -2.00 -3.35
N PRO A 44 7.09 -0.71 -3.75
CA PRO A 44 6.08 -0.13 -4.64
C PRO A 44 6.11 -0.77 -6.04
N ASP A 45 4.96 -0.73 -6.72
CA ASP A 45 4.81 -1.13 -8.11
C ASP A 45 5.52 -0.17 -9.06
N ALA A 46 5.34 1.12 -8.80
CA ALA A 46 5.95 2.20 -9.56
C ALA A 46 6.43 3.32 -8.63
N LEU A 47 7.49 3.99 -9.06
CA LEU A 47 8.06 5.16 -8.42
C LEU A 47 8.15 6.27 -9.47
N SER A 48 7.57 7.42 -9.17
CA SER A 48 7.63 8.62 -10.00
C SER A 48 8.11 9.81 -9.18
N THR A 49 8.89 10.69 -9.79
CA THR A 49 9.31 11.95 -9.17
C THR A 49 8.63 13.11 -9.88
N MET A 50 7.96 13.99 -9.13
CA MET A 50 7.18 15.11 -9.64
C MET A 50 7.63 16.43 -9.03
N GLY A 51 8.83 16.90 -9.40
CA GLY A 51 9.48 18.04 -8.73
C GLY A 51 10.09 17.58 -7.42
N ASP A 52 9.74 18.23 -6.32
CA ASP A 52 10.26 17.88 -4.98
C ASP A 52 9.51 16.69 -4.33
N PHE A 53 8.52 16.15 -5.03
CA PHE A 53 7.69 15.05 -4.55
C PHE A 53 8.12 13.71 -5.14
N GLU A 54 8.12 12.70 -4.30
CA GLU A 54 8.23 11.31 -4.69
C GLU A 54 6.89 10.63 -4.53
N VAL A 55 6.49 9.85 -5.53
CA VAL A 55 5.20 9.20 -5.60
C VAL A 55 5.43 7.72 -5.72
N TYR A 56 4.96 6.97 -4.73
CA TYR A 56 4.93 5.51 -4.74
C TYR A 56 3.52 5.05 -5.10
N THR A 57 3.42 4.21 -6.11
CA THR A 57 2.15 3.61 -6.53
C THR A 57 2.17 2.13 -6.19
N TYR A 58 1.07 1.65 -5.61
CA TYR A 58 0.82 0.26 -5.26
C TYR A 58 -0.44 -0.19 -5.99
N LEU A 59 -0.25 -1.04 -7.01
CA LEU A 59 -1.34 -1.49 -7.86
C LEU A 59 -2.08 -2.64 -7.19
N ALA A 60 -3.41 -2.67 -7.33
CA ALA A 60 -4.21 -3.79 -6.88
C ALA A 60 -3.98 -5.04 -7.76
N ARG A 61 -2.87 -5.76 -7.54
CA ARG A 61 -2.45 -6.92 -8.36
C ARG A 61 -3.28 -8.19 -8.13
N HIS A 62 -4.05 -8.28 -7.04
CA HIS A 62 -4.93 -9.42 -6.81
C HIS A 62 -6.23 -9.29 -7.61
N ARG A 63 -6.16 -9.70 -8.88
CA ARG A 63 -7.31 -10.03 -9.72
C ARG A 63 -8.04 -11.25 -9.15
N SER A 64 -8.82 -11.05 -8.10
CA SER A 64 -9.91 -11.97 -7.78
C SER A 64 -10.97 -11.79 -8.86
N ARG A 65 -11.43 -12.89 -9.47
CA ARG A 65 -12.54 -12.89 -10.45
C ARG A 65 -13.85 -12.32 -9.87
N MET A 66 -13.88 -12.06 -8.57
CA MET A 66 -14.99 -11.52 -7.79
C MET A 66 -14.74 -10.09 -7.26
N SER A 67 -13.57 -9.48 -7.53
CA SER A 67 -13.29 -8.09 -7.10
C SER A 67 -13.86 -7.13 -8.13
N VAL A 68 -14.96 -6.45 -7.77
CA VAL A 68 -15.66 -5.48 -8.64
C VAL A 68 -14.96 -4.12 -8.64
N THR A 69 -14.15 -3.82 -7.62
CA THR A 69 -13.46 -2.54 -7.48
C THR A 69 -11.95 -2.74 -7.47
N HIS A 70 -11.25 -1.96 -8.29
CA HIS A 70 -9.80 -1.86 -8.32
C HIS A 70 -9.42 -0.56 -7.65
N THR A 71 -8.61 -0.63 -6.58
CA THR A 71 -8.15 0.57 -5.89
C THR A 71 -6.64 0.55 -5.89
N ASP A 72 -6.06 1.30 -6.81
CA ASP A 72 -4.65 1.63 -6.74
C ASP A 72 -4.45 2.58 -5.56
N TYR A 73 -3.34 2.40 -4.85
CA TYR A 73 -3.00 3.24 -3.72
C TYR A 73 -1.74 4.02 -4.04
N THR A 74 -1.74 5.28 -3.63
CA THR A 74 -0.61 6.18 -3.83
C THR A 74 -0.14 6.72 -2.49
N VAL A 75 1.19 6.80 -2.34
CA VAL A 75 1.85 7.50 -1.24
C VAL A 75 2.70 8.61 -1.85
N VAL A 76 2.42 9.85 -1.48
CA VAL A 76 3.16 11.04 -1.88
C VAL A 76 4.06 11.43 -0.73
N MET A 77 5.34 11.63 -1.03
CA MET A 77 6.37 12.03 -0.09
C MET A 77 7.05 13.30 -0.57
N LYS A 78 7.55 14.09 0.37
CA LYS A 78 8.42 15.23 0.12
C LYS A 78 9.61 15.13 1.08
N GLU A 79 10.83 15.36 0.58
CA GLU A 79 12.04 15.29 1.40
C GLU A 79 12.19 13.96 2.17
N GLY A 80 11.75 12.85 1.56
CA GLY A 80 11.82 11.50 2.14
C GLY A 80 10.75 11.16 3.19
N HIS A 81 9.77 12.05 3.42
CA HIS A 81 8.70 11.86 4.40
C HIS A 81 7.31 11.90 3.75
N VAL A 82 6.39 11.08 4.23
CA VAL A 82 5.00 11.02 3.75
C VAL A 82 4.28 12.35 3.99
N VAL A 83 3.68 12.91 2.95
CA VAL A 83 2.83 14.11 3.03
C VAL A 83 1.36 13.80 2.75
N GLN A 84 1.10 12.80 1.90
CA GLN A 84 -0.26 12.36 1.57
C GLN A 84 -0.24 10.88 1.22
N PHE A 85 -1.30 10.16 1.56
CA PHE A 85 -1.51 8.78 1.10
C PHE A 85 -3.00 8.50 0.95
N GLY A 86 -3.35 7.56 0.08
CA GLY A 86 -4.75 7.19 -0.12
C GLY A 86 -5.03 6.44 -1.41
N PRO A 87 -6.30 6.10 -1.65
CA PRO A 87 -6.74 5.49 -2.90
C PRO A 87 -6.68 6.50 -4.05
N GLY A 88 -6.27 6.04 -5.23
CA GLY A 88 -6.20 6.84 -6.45
C GLY A 88 -4.78 7.07 -6.94
N LEU A 89 -4.65 7.97 -7.92
CA LEU A 89 -3.39 8.28 -8.59
C LEU A 89 -2.95 9.70 -8.25
N ALA A 90 -1.66 9.89 -7.98
CA ALA A 90 -1.09 11.22 -7.85
C ALA A 90 -1.11 11.96 -9.19
N ARG A 91 -1.65 13.17 -9.17
CA ARG A 91 -1.63 14.10 -10.28
C ARG A 91 -0.96 15.39 -9.83
N ARG A 92 -0.06 15.91 -10.65
CA ARG A 92 0.48 17.26 -10.45
C ARG A 92 -0.63 18.28 -10.67
N GLU A 93 -0.85 19.13 -9.69
CA GLU A 93 -1.77 20.26 -9.73
C GLU A 93 -0.96 21.57 -9.67
N GLY A 94 -0.87 22.27 -10.80
CA GLY A 94 -0.01 23.45 -10.91
C GLY A 94 1.49 23.13 -10.88
N LEU A 95 2.30 24.11 -10.45
CA LEU A 95 3.76 24.02 -10.51
C LEU A 95 4.38 23.26 -9.32
N HIS A 96 3.75 23.36 -8.15
CA HIS A 96 4.33 22.95 -6.86
C HIS A 96 3.44 22.04 -6.00
N ASN A 97 2.29 21.59 -6.51
CA ASN A 97 1.39 20.72 -5.75
C ASN A 97 1.20 19.37 -6.44
N VAL A 98 1.03 18.33 -5.64
CA VAL A 98 0.64 16.98 -6.07
C VAL A 98 -0.53 16.57 -5.20
N VAL A 99 -1.60 16.10 -5.85
CA VAL A 99 -2.82 15.64 -5.17
C VAL A 99 -3.15 14.23 -5.63
N ILE A 100 -3.66 13.41 -4.72
CA ILE A 100 -4.22 12.10 -5.06
C ILE A 100 -5.65 12.32 -5.57
N VAL A 101 -5.89 11.95 -6.82
CA VAL A 101 -7.23 11.97 -7.43
C VAL A 101 -7.90 10.62 -7.15
N PRO A 102 -9.03 10.58 -6.43
CA PRO A 102 -9.76 9.34 -6.18
C PRO A 102 -10.17 8.64 -7.50
N PRO A 103 -10.23 7.30 -7.53
CA PRO A 103 -10.73 6.60 -8.71
C PRO A 103 -12.19 6.96 -8.98
N GLU A 104 -12.55 7.09 -10.25
CA GLU A 104 -13.95 7.30 -10.67
C GLU A 104 -14.78 6.06 -10.29
N SER A 105 -15.92 6.29 -9.62
CA SER A 105 -16.83 5.27 -9.08
C SER A 105 -17.82 4.74 -10.10
#